data_AF-A0A1E7YUR5-F1
#
_entry.id   AF-A0A1E7YUR5-F1
#
_cell.length_a   1.000
_cell.length_b   1.000
_cell.length_c   1.000
_cell.angle_alpha   90.00
_cell.angle_beta   90.00
_cell.angle_gamma   90.00
#
_symmetry.space_group_name_H-M   'P 1'
#
loop_
_entity.id
_entity.type
_entity.pdbx_description
1 polymer ?
#
loop_
_entity_poly.entity_id
_entity_poly.type
_entity_poly.pdbx_seq_one_letter_code
_entity_poly.pdbx_strand_id
1 'polypeptide(L)'
;AKAAEAARAKALRERMEAQAKLQAEANIAAARAAQAAEDQKLSALFSQEVQRRVYRQWDTNFAAALSCVVQIHLSPTGAIIGAPKILRSSGNPQFDRAVIAAVEQAAPFVPPLGLSYNAYREVNIQFNAEELNHG
;
A
#
# COMPACT_ATOMS: atom_id res chain seq x y z
N ALA A 1 5.58 -50.50 -37.18
CA ALA A 1 4.99 -49.21 -37.60
C ALA A 1 4.07 -48.61 -36.53
N LYS A 2 2.91 -49.23 -36.20
CA LYS A 2 1.91 -48.69 -35.25
C LYS A 2 2.43 -48.31 -33.85
N ALA A 3 3.31 -49.10 -33.25
CA ALA A 3 3.84 -48.81 -31.91
C ALA A 3 4.72 -47.55 -31.85
N ALA A 4 5.51 -47.29 -32.90
CA ALA A 4 6.36 -46.10 -32.99
C ALA A 4 5.54 -44.81 -33.22
N GLU A 5 4.45 -44.92 -33.98
CA GLU A 5 3.52 -43.81 -34.21
C GLU A 5 2.72 -43.45 -32.95
N ALA A 6 2.23 -44.46 -32.21
CA ALA A 6 1.57 -44.26 -30.93
C ALA A 6 2.50 -43.61 -29.88
N ALA A 7 3.77 -44.02 -29.82
CA ALA A 7 4.76 -43.40 -28.93
C ALA A 7 5.04 -41.94 -29.29
N ARG A 8 5.14 -41.61 -30.59
CA ARG A 8 5.30 -40.22 -31.07
C ARG A 8 4.08 -39.36 -30.76
N ALA A 9 2.88 -39.89 -30.97
CA ALA A 9 1.63 -39.17 -30.66
C ALA A 9 1.50 -38.90 -29.16
N LYS A 10 1.87 -39.85 -28.30
CA LYS A 10 1.90 -39.66 -26.84
C LYS A 10 2.91 -38.61 -26.42
N ALA A 11 4.15 -38.69 -26.93
CA ALA A 11 5.19 -37.72 -26.62
C ALA A 11 4.85 -36.29 -27.10
N LEU A 12 4.15 -36.16 -28.24
CA LEU A 12 3.68 -34.86 -28.72
C LEU A 12 2.59 -34.29 -27.79
N ARG A 13 1.62 -35.12 -27.36
CA ARG A 13 0.59 -34.69 -26.41
C ARG A 13 1.18 -34.24 -25.08
N GLU A 14 2.09 -35.03 -24.52
CA GLU A 14 2.76 -34.69 -23.26
C GLU A 14 3.54 -33.38 -23.35
N ARG A 15 4.22 -33.13 -24.48
CA ARG A 15 4.91 -31.85 -24.74
C ARG A 15 3.93 -30.68 -24.86
N MET A 16 2.83 -30.86 -25.58
CA MET A 16 1.80 -29.83 -25.72
C MET A 16 1.13 -29.51 -24.39
N GLU A 17 0.81 -30.52 -23.58
CA GLU A 17 0.25 -30.35 -22.23
C GLU A 17 1.25 -29.66 -21.28
N ALA A 18 2.52 -30.05 -21.32
CA ALA A 18 3.57 -29.39 -20.54
C ALA A 18 3.72 -27.91 -20.95
N GLN A 19 3.74 -27.62 -22.25
CA GLN A 19 3.82 -26.25 -22.76
C GLN A 19 2.58 -25.42 -22.38
N ALA A 20 1.39 -26.00 -22.47
CA ALA A 20 0.15 -25.35 -22.08
C ALA A 20 0.13 -25.02 -20.57
N LYS A 21 0.60 -25.95 -19.72
CA LYS A 21 0.75 -25.70 -18.28
C LYS A 21 1.74 -24.58 -17.99
N LEU A 22 2.93 -24.61 -18.60
CA LEU A 22 3.93 -23.55 -18.44
C LEU A 22 3.39 -22.18 -18.88
N GLN A 23 2.66 -22.12 -20.01
CA GLN A 23 2.05 -20.88 -20.46
C GLN A 23 0.96 -20.39 -19.51
N ALA A 24 0.12 -21.29 -18.99
CA ALA A 24 -0.92 -20.94 -18.02
C ALA A 24 -0.31 -20.39 -16.71
N GLU A 25 0.73 -21.05 -16.20
CA GLU A 25 1.48 -20.60 -15.03
C GLU A 25 2.12 -19.22 -15.25
N ALA A 26 2.77 -19.02 -16.41
CA ALA A 26 3.36 -17.74 -16.80
C ALA A 26 2.30 -16.63 -16.89
N ASN A 27 1.14 -16.91 -17.47
CA ASN A 27 0.03 -15.95 -17.57
C ASN A 27 -0.52 -15.58 -16.19
N ILE A 28 -0.67 -16.56 -15.28
CA ILE A 28 -1.12 -16.32 -13.90
C ILE A 28 -0.09 -15.48 -13.14
N ALA A 29 1.21 -15.79 -13.29
CA ALA A 29 2.27 -15.03 -12.66
C ALA A 29 2.32 -13.58 -13.17
N ALA A 30 2.20 -13.39 -14.49
CA ALA A 30 2.14 -12.07 -15.10
C ALA A 30 0.93 -11.26 -14.62
N ALA A 31 -0.25 -11.88 -14.53
CA ALA A 31 -1.45 -11.23 -14.02
C ALA A 31 -1.30 -10.80 -12.54
N ARG A 32 -0.69 -11.64 -11.69
CA ARG A 32 -0.41 -11.30 -10.29
C ARG A 32 0.59 -10.15 -10.18
N ALA A 33 1.64 -10.17 -11.00
CA ALA A 33 2.64 -9.10 -11.02
C ALA A 33 2.03 -7.76 -11.46
N ALA A 34 1.16 -7.78 -12.48
CA ALA A 34 0.44 -6.59 -12.93
C ALA A 34 -0.49 -6.04 -11.83
N GLN A 35 -1.24 -6.91 -11.14
CA GLN A 35 -2.09 -6.49 -10.03
C GLN A 35 -1.27 -5.89 -8.87
N ALA A 36 -0.17 -6.53 -8.49
CA ALA A 36 0.69 -6.03 -7.43
C ALA A 36 1.29 -4.66 -7.75
N ALA A 37 1.68 -4.43 -9.02
CA ALA A 37 2.17 -3.13 -9.47
C ALA A 37 1.09 -2.03 -9.40
N GLU A 38 -0.16 -2.35 -9.78
CA GLU A 38 -1.27 -1.41 -9.66
C GLU A 38 -1.60 -1.11 -8.19
N ASP A 39 -1.65 -2.13 -7.33
CA ASP A 39 -1.88 -1.96 -5.89
C ASP A 39 -0.79 -1.09 -5.25
N GLN A 40 0.48 -1.26 -5.65
CA GLN A 40 1.59 -0.42 -5.20
C GLN A 40 1.40 1.04 -5.61
N LYS A 41 1.02 1.28 -6.87
CA LYS A 41 0.76 2.62 -7.40
C LYS A 41 -0.39 3.29 -6.67
N LEU A 42 -1.51 2.58 -6.49
CA LEU A 42 -2.67 3.08 -5.77
C LEU A 42 -2.36 3.33 -4.29
N SER A 43 -1.56 2.48 -3.66
CA SER A 43 -1.10 2.69 -2.27
C SER A 43 -0.22 3.94 -2.15
N ALA A 44 0.66 4.20 -3.12
CA ALA A 44 1.47 5.41 -3.13
C ALA A 44 0.61 6.67 -3.28
N LEU A 45 -0.37 6.65 -4.19
CA LEU A 45 -1.34 7.74 -4.34
C LEU A 45 -2.14 7.98 -3.07
N PHE A 46 -2.55 6.91 -2.40
CA PHE A 46 -3.26 7.00 -1.13
C PHE A 46 -2.41 7.64 -0.04
N SER A 47 -1.17 7.18 0.14
CA SER A 47 -0.24 7.77 1.11
C SER A 47 0.01 9.26 0.87
N GLN A 48 0.16 9.68 -0.40
CA GLN A 48 0.30 11.09 -0.76
C GLN A 48 -0.96 11.90 -0.42
N GLU A 49 -2.14 11.35 -0.67
CA GLU A 49 -3.40 12.02 -0.33
C GLU A 49 -3.57 12.17 1.19
N VAL A 50 -3.21 11.15 1.97
CA VAL A 50 -3.21 11.23 3.43
C VAL A 50 -2.27 12.33 3.90
N GLN A 51 -1.01 12.34 3.44
CA GLN A 51 -0.04 13.38 3.80
C GLN A 51 -0.55 14.78 3.45
N ARG A 52 -1.05 14.98 2.22
CA ARG A 52 -1.61 16.25 1.76
C ARG A 52 -2.75 16.75 2.64
N ARG A 53 -3.64 15.86 3.08
CA ARG A 53 -4.75 16.23 3.97
C ARG A 53 -4.28 16.57 5.37
N VAL A 54 -3.28 15.86 5.88
CA VAL A 54 -2.66 16.16 7.18
C VAL A 54 -1.97 17.52 7.14
N TYR A 55 -1.22 17.82 6.07
CA TYR A 55 -0.59 19.14 5.88
C TYR A 55 -1.62 20.27 5.91
N ARG A 56 -2.78 20.09 5.27
CA ARG A 56 -3.85 21.10 5.30
C ARG A 56 -4.44 21.37 6.69
N GLN A 57 -4.35 20.41 7.61
CA GLN A 57 -4.80 20.58 9.00
C GLN A 57 -3.67 21.00 9.93
N TRP A 58 -2.44 21.05 9.44
CA TRP A 58 -1.29 21.40 10.25
C TRP A 58 -1.24 22.91 10.50
N ASP A 59 -1.22 23.31 11.77
CA ASP A 59 -1.27 24.71 12.20
C ASP A 59 -0.11 25.11 13.14
N THR A 60 0.77 24.17 13.48
CA THR A 60 1.83 24.36 14.48
C THR A 60 3.23 24.33 13.90
N ASN A 61 4.05 25.35 14.14
CA ASN A 61 5.44 25.35 13.69
C ASN A 61 6.39 24.70 14.72
N PHE A 62 7.11 23.66 14.32
CA PHE A 62 8.13 22.98 15.13
C PHE A 62 9.51 23.02 14.46
N ALA A 63 10.57 22.68 15.21
CA ALA A 63 11.93 22.60 14.66
C ALA A 63 12.01 21.52 13.55
N ALA A 64 12.57 21.88 12.40
CA ALA A 64 12.61 21.05 11.17
C ALA A 64 13.20 19.65 11.36
N ALA A 65 14.11 19.46 12.34
CA ALA A 65 14.80 18.19 12.59
C ALA A 65 13.92 17.10 13.24
N LEU A 66 12.65 17.38 13.57
CA LEU A 66 11.76 16.41 14.20
C LEU A 66 11.08 15.52 13.16
N SER A 67 11.06 14.21 13.42
CA SER A 67 10.28 13.26 12.63
C SER A 67 9.70 12.14 13.49
N CYS A 68 8.49 11.71 13.20
CA CYS A 68 7.83 10.61 13.88
C CYS A 68 7.17 9.67 12.87
N VAL A 69 6.92 8.42 13.28
CA VAL A 69 6.16 7.44 12.49
C VAL A 69 4.86 7.13 13.23
N VAL A 70 3.74 7.38 12.56
CA VAL A 70 2.39 7.15 13.08
C VAL A 70 1.79 5.96 12.34
N GLN A 71 1.23 5.02 13.09
CA GLN A 71 0.36 3.98 12.57
C GLN A 71 -1.10 4.39 12.74
N ILE A 72 -1.86 4.29 11.66
CA ILE A 72 -3.30 4.44 11.65
C ILE A 72 -3.97 3.18 11.15
N HIS A 73 -5.12 2.86 11.77
CA HIS A 73 -6.01 1.82 11.31
C HIS A 73 -7.21 2.48 10.64
N LEU A 74 -7.59 2.02 9.45
CA LEU A 74 -8.64 2.63 8.65
C LEU A 74 -9.78 1.64 8.42
N SER A 75 -11.00 2.16 8.39
CA SER A 75 -12.18 1.42 7.95
C SER A 75 -12.21 1.31 6.41
N PRO A 76 -13.07 0.44 5.85
CA PRO A 76 -13.26 0.38 4.40
C PRO A 76 -13.67 1.71 3.78
N THR A 77 -14.33 2.59 4.55
CA THR A 77 -14.75 3.93 4.13
C THR A 77 -13.68 5.00 4.32
N GLY A 78 -12.52 4.65 4.89
CA GLY A 78 -11.44 5.60 5.16
C GLY A 78 -11.50 6.32 6.50
N ALA A 79 -12.46 5.98 7.38
CA ALA A 79 -12.49 6.55 8.73
C ALA A 79 -11.40 5.91 9.60
N ILE A 80 -10.78 6.68 10.50
CA ILE A 80 -9.83 6.12 11.46
C ILE A 80 -10.59 5.23 12.46
N ILE A 81 -10.05 4.03 12.70
CA ILE A 81 -10.54 3.10 13.71
C ILE A 81 -9.60 3.17 14.92
N GLY A 82 -10.12 3.59 16.06
CA GLY A 82 -9.35 3.74 17.29
C GLY A 82 -8.43 4.96 17.26
N ALA A 83 -7.44 4.99 18.17
CA ALA A 83 -6.47 6.08 18.27
C ALA A 83 -5.23 5.79 17.41
N PRO A 84 -4.71 6.77 16.65
CA PRO A 84 -3.40 6.67 16.00
C PRO A 84 -2.29 6.35 17.02
N LYS A 85 -1.33 5.52 16.62
CA LYS A 85 -0.23 5.08 17.49
C LYS A 85 1.11 5.59 16.97
N ILE A 86 1.94 6.11 17.86
CA ILE A 86 3.34 6.45 17.52
C ILE A 86 4.17 5.17 17.57
N LEU A 87 4.65 4.73 16.40
CA LEU A 87 5.61 3.62 16.28
C LEU A 87 7.04 4.08 16.56
N ARG A 88 7.36 5.30 16.16
CA ARG A 88 8.66 5.94 16.40
C ARG A 88 8.44 7.39 16.79
N SER A 89 8.78 7.73 18.03
CA SER A 89 8.71 9.10 18.55
C SER A 89 9.77 9.99 17.91
N SER A 90 9.45 11.28 17.78
CA SER A 90 10.41 12.31 17.39
C SER A 90 11.38 12.71 18.50
N GLY A 91 11.17 12.23 19.73
CA GLY A 91 11.85 12.74 20.92
C GLY A 91 11.21 14.01 21.48
N ASN A 92 10.17 14.56 20.82
CA ASN A 92 9.37 15.67 21.33
C ASN A 92 7.89 15.26 21.46
N PRO A 93 7.39 15.04 22.70
CA PRO A 93 6.00 14.64 22.93
C PRO A 93 4.95 15.68 22.47
N GLN A 94 5.31 16.97 22.36
CA GLN A 94 4.40 17.99 21.84
C GLN A 94 4.21 17.83 20.33
N PHE A 95 5.30 17.58 19.60
CA PHE A 95 5.23 17.30 18.16
C PHE A 95 4.45 16.01 17.89
N ASP A 96 4.76 14.93 18.61
CA ASP A 96 4.06 13.65 18.42
C ASP A 96 2.53 13.78 18.63
N ARG A 97 2.11 14.54 19.65
CA ARG A 97 0.68 14.82 19.89
C ARG A 97 0.05 15.71 18.81
N ALA A 98 0.76 16.73 18.34
CA ALA A 98 0.29 17.60 17.28
C ALA A 98 0.07 16.80 15.99
N VAL A 99 0.99 15.88 15.65
CA VAL A 99 0.85 15.02 14.48
C VAL A 99 -0.37 14.11 14.62
N ILE A 100 -0.59 13.48 15.78
CA ILE A 100 -1.80 12.67 16.02
C ILE A 100 -3.06 13.52 15.80
N ALA A 101 -3.12 14.73 16.39
CA ALA A 101 -4.27 15.61 16.26
C ALA A 101 -4.53 16.01 14.81
N ALA A 102 -3.50 16.37 14.05
CA ALA A 102 -3.63 16.72 12.63
C ALA A 102 -4.11 15.53 11.79
N VAL A 103 -3.64 14.32 12.10
CA VAL A 103 -4.11 13.08 11.46
C VAL A 103 -5.58 12.80 11.75
N GLU A 104 -6.00 12.95 13.00
CA GLU A 104 -7.41 12.78 13.41
C GLU A 104 -8.32 13.81 12.74
N GLN A 105 -7.89 15.07 12.66
CA GLN A 105 -8.65 16.14 12.01
C GLN A 105 -8.69 15.99 10.48
N ALA A 106 -7.66 15.39 9.89
CA ALA A 106 -7.60 15.17 8.45
C ALA A 106 -8.50 14.02 7.99
N ALA A 107 -8.90 13.12 8.89
CA ALA A 107 -9.84 12.05 8.60
C ALA A 107 -11.23 12.58 8.16
N PRO A 108 -12.02 11.81 7.38
CA PRO A 108 -11.75 10.46 6.85
C PRO A 108 -10.89 10.48 5.58
N PHE A 109 -10.01 9.50 5.41
CA PHE A 109 -9.13 9.31 4.24
C PHE A 109 -9.73 8.34 3.23
N VAL A 110 -10.43 8.85 2.22
CA VAL A 110 -11.11 8.02 1.22
C VAL A 110 -10.07 7.27 0.36
N PRO A 111 -10.12 5.93 0.31
CA PRO A 111 -9.19 5.14 -0.51
C PRO A 111 -9.49 5.31 -2.01
N PRO A 112 -8.48 5.20 -2.88
CA PRO A 112 -8.69 5.21 -4.31
C PRO A 112 -9.49 3.98 -4.76
N LEU A 113 -10.33 4.17 -5.79
CA LEU A 113 -11.11 3.09 -6.39
C LEU A 113 -10.18 1.98 -6.90
N GLY A 114 -10.51 0.72 -6.59
CA GLY A 114 -9.73 -0.44 -7.00
C GLY A 114 -8.64 -0.88 -6.03
N LEU A 115 -8.29 -0.06 -5.02
CA LEU A 115 -7.36 -0.48 -3.99
C LEU A 115 -8.03 -1.44 -3.01
N SER A 116 -7.43 -2.61 -2.81
CA SER A 116 -7.92 -3.60 -1.84
C SER A 116 -7.87 -3.05 -0.42
N TYR A 117 -8.92 -3.29 0.38
CA TYR A 117 -8.96 -2.94 1.80
C TYR A 117 -7.74 -3.46 2.58
N ASN A 118 -7.26 -4.65 2.21
CA ASN A 118 -6.08 -5.24 2.83
C ASN A 118 -4.83 -4.36 2.67
N ALA A 119 -4.74 -3.57 1.58
CA ALA A 119 -3.58 -2.72 1.31
C ALA A 119 -3.56 -1.43 2.16
N TYR A 120 -4.70 -0.93 2.64
CA TYR A 120 -4.79 0.35 3.36
C TYR A 120 -5.42 0.27 4.75
N ARG A 121 -5.87 -0.90 5.22
CA ARG A 121 -6.45 -1.05 6.57
C ARG A 121 -5.51 -0.63 7.70
N GLU A 122 -4.20 -0.74 7.48
CA GLU A 122 -3.15 -0.34 8.41
C GLU A 122 -2.09 0.40 7.61
N VAL A 123 -1.84 1.65 7.94
CA VAL A 123 -0.88 2.50 7.24
C VAL A 123 0.09 3.10 8.24
N ASN A 124 1.37 3.00 7.93
CA ASN A 124 2.44 3.61 8.70
C ASN A 124 2.97 4.81 7.91
N ILE A 125 2.80 6.00 8.46
CA ILE A 125 3.14 7.26 7.79
C ILE A 125 4.23 7.95 8.60
N GLN A 126 5.31 8.30 7.92
CA GLN A 126 6.34 9.15 8.49
C GLN A 126 5.95 10.61 8.27
N PHE A 127 6.01 11.38 9.34
CA PHE A 127 5.83 12.83 9.33
C PHE A 127 7.14 13.48 9.77
N ASN A 128 7.56 14.53 9.07
CA ASN A 128 8.65 15.38 9.49
C ASN A 128 8.19 16.83 9.58
N ALA A 129 8.76 17.57 10.54
CA ALA A 129 8.36 18.93 10.82
C ALA A 129 8.66 19.87 9.64
N GLU A 130 9.77 19.64 8.92
CA GLU A 130 10.13 20.45 7.75
C GLU A 130 9.05 20.42 6.66
N GLU A 131 8.61 19.25 6.23
CA GLU A 131 7.52 19.10 5.25
C GLU A 131 6.19 19.62 5.80
N LEU A 132 5.87 19.34 7.07
CA LEU A 132 4.63 19.82 7.68
C LEU A 132 4.57 21.36 7.75
N ASN A 133 5.71 22.02 7.98
CA ASN A 133 5.78 23.48 8.06
C ASN A 133 5.74 24.18 6.69
N HIS A 134 6.03 23.46 5.60
CA HIS A 134 6.24 24.05 4.27
C HIS A 134 5.32 23.48 3.16
N GLY A 135 4.56 22.41 3.43
CA GLY A 135 3.66 21.75 2.49
C GLY A 135 2.23 22.28 2.52
#